data_AF-A0A7X9L7Y7-F1
#
_entry.id   AF-A0A7X9L7Y7-F1
#
_cell.length_a   1.000
_cell.length_b   1.000
_cell.length_c   1.000
_cell.angle_alpha   90.00
_cell.angle_beta   90.00
_cell.angle_gamma   90.00
#
_symmetry.space_group_name_H-M   'P 1'
#
loop_
_entity.id
_entity.type
_entity.pdbx_description
1 polymer ?
#
loop_
_entity_poly.entity_id
_entity_poly.type
_entity_poly.pdbx_seq_one_letter_code
_entity_poly.pdbx_strand_id
1 'polypeptide(L)'
;LYFVTSFIPFVGAWLTGAFAVLIAFGSGGAPAALIVALSLLVSNGTIQNAVSSWALGSALKIHPVVVLLATIIGGTVAGLIGMVLGAPLVAATVRSLRVLREHAASGREGIEDAAAEATG
;
A
#
# COMPACT_ATOMS: atom_id res chain seq x y z
N LEU A 1 -5.24 -15.07 20.53
CA LEU A 1 -4.07 -15.30 19.65
C LEU A 1 -4.32 -14.83 18.22
N TYR A 2 -5.35 -15.33 17.52
CA TYR A 2 -5.73 -14.90 16.16
C TYR A 2 -5.73 -13.36 15.96
N PHE A 3 -6.33 -12.61 16.88
CA PHE A 3 -6.35 -11.14 16.84
C PHE A 3 -4.94 -10.51 16.87
N VAL A 4 -4.03 -11.05 17.70
CA VAL A 4 -2.65 -10.55 17.83
C VAL A 4 -1.80 -10.92 16.62
N THR A 5 -1.95 -12.15 16.11
CA THR A 5 -1.21 -12.61 14.93
C THR A 5 -1.69 -11.94 13.64
N SER A 6 -2.94 -11.47 13.60
CA SER A 6 -3.49 -10.73 12.46
C SER A 6 -3.04 -9.26 12.40
N PHE A 7 -2.47 -8.72 13.50
CA PHE A 7 -1.93 -7.35 13.57
C PHE A 7 -0.56 -7.20 12.90
N ILE A 8 0.15 -8.31 12.65
CA ILE A 8 1.39 -8.33 11.88
C ILE A 8 1.16 -9.18 10.62
N PRO A 9 0.60 -8.57 9.56
CA PRO A 9 0.60 -9.17 8.23
C PRO A 9 2.00 -9.67 7.89
N PHE A 10 2.09 -10.75 7.11
CA PHE A 10 3.33 -11.46 6.76
C PHE A 10 3.91 -12.37 7.85
N VAL A 11 4.11 -11.91 9.08
CA VAL A 11 4.71 -12.76 10.14
C VAL A 11 3.82 -13.96 10.47
N GLY A 12 2.51 -13.75 10.59
CA GLY A 12 1.55 -14.83 10.84
C GLY A 12 1.46 -15.85 9.69
N ALA A 13 1.61 -15.39 8.43
CA ALA A 13 1.59 -16.24 7.25
C ALA A 13 2.82 -17.16 7.21
N TRP A 14 4.02 -16.63 7.49
CA TRP A 14 5.24 -17.42 7.55
C TRP A 14 5.26 -18.41 8.72
N LEU A 15 4.80 -17.98 9.90
CA LEU A 15 4.75 -18.84 11.09
C LEU A 15 3.78 -20.01 10.88
N THR A 16 2.57 -19.74 10.42
CA THR A 16 1.56 -20.79 10.12
C THR A 16 2.03 -21.70 8.97
N GLY A 17 2.68 -21.12 7.96
CA GLY A 17 3.27 -21.88 6.85
C GLY A 17 4.34 -22.86 7.30
N ALA A 18 5.21 -22.47 8.25
CA ALA A 18 6.22 -23.37 8.82
C ALA A 18 5.57 -24.58 9.51
N PHE A 19 4.52 -24.36 10.31
CA PHE A 19 3.76 -25.46 10.92
C PHE A 19 3.08 -26.34 9.87
N ALA A 20 2.50 -25.75 8.81
CA ALA A 20 1.88 -26.51 7.72
C ALA A 20 2.88 -27.43 7.00
N VAL A 21 4.11 -26.95 6.76
CA VAL A 21 5.20 -27.76 6.16
C VAL A 21 5.62 -28.89 7.08
N LEU A 22 5.75 -28.63 8.39
CA LEU A 22 6.07 -29.66 9.39
C LEU A 22 4.97 -30.74 9.47
N ILE A 23 3.70 -30.34 9.44
CA ILE A 23 2.56 -31.25 9.43
C ILE A 23 2.58 -32.12 8.16
N ALA A 24 2.79 -31.50 7.00
CA ALA A 24 2.86 -32.21 5.72
C ALA A 24 4.05 -33.18 5.65
N PHE A 25 5.17 -32.82 6.27
CA PHE A 25 6.32 -33.72 6.41
C PHE A 25 5.99 -34.92 7.29
N GLY A 26 5.29 -34.70 8.40
CA GLY A 26 4.86 -35.76 9.31
C GLY A 26 3.80 -36.71 8.73
N SER A 27 2.90 -36.21 7.88
CA SER A 27 1.78 -37.01 7.34
C SER A 27 2.05 -37.62 5.96
N GLY A 28 2.77 -36.92 5.09
CA GLY A 28 2.98 -37.30 3.68
C GLY A 28 4.46 -37.35 3.26
N GLY A 29 5.38 -37.20 4.21
CA GLY A 29 6.83 -37.25 3.97
C GLY A 29 7.38 -36.04 3.21
N ALA A 30 8.63 -36.17 2.76
CA ALA A 30 9.35 -35.09 2.06
C ALA A 30 8.64 -34.54 0.81
N PRO A 31 8.01 -35.36 -0.07
CA PRO A 31 7.34 -34.84 -1.26
C PRO A 31 6.14 -33.95 -0.92
N ALA A 32 5.31 -34.35 0.04
CA ALA A 32 4.16 -33.56 0.48
C ALA A 32 4.60 -32.23 1.12
N ALA A 33 5.63 -32.26 1.96
CA ALA A 33 6.21 -31.07 2.57
C ALA A 33 6.73 -30.08 1.51
N LEU A 34 7.38 -30.59 0.46
CA LEU A 34 7.93 -29.77 -0.62
C LEU A 34 6.82 -29.08 -1.43
N ILE A 35 5.74 -29.80 -1.74
CA ILE A 35 4.58 -29.24 -2.46
C ILE A 35 3.90 -28.14 -1.65
N VAL A 36 3.72 -28.36 -0.35
CA VAL A 36 3.13 -27.36 0.56
C VAL A 36 4.04 -26.14 0.69
N ALA A 37 5.35 -26.34 0.87
CA ALA A 37 6.33 -25.26 0.95
C ALA A 37 6.35 -24.42 -0.33
N LEU A 38 6.36 -25.06 -1.50
CA LEU A 38 6.35 -24.37 -2.79
C LEU A 38 5.05 -23.61 -3.00
N SER A 39 3.90 -24.20 -2.67
CA SER A 39 2.60 -23.52 -2.73
C SER A 39 2.57 -22.28 -1.85
N LEU A 40 3.05 -22.38 -0.60
CA LEU A 40 3.13 -21.24 0.32
C LEU A 40 4.04 -20.13 -0.23
N LEU A 41 5.18 -20.49 -0.82
CA LEU A 41 6.13 -19.52 -1.35
C LEU A 41 5.55 -18.76 -2.56
N VAL A 42 4.87 -19.48 -3.46
CA VAL A 42 4.19 -18.88 -4.60
C VAL A 42 3.03 -18.01 -4.13
N SER A 43 2.11 -18.53 -3.32
CA SER A 43 0.95 -17.77 -2.84
C SER A 43 1.37 -16.51 -2.06
N ASN A 44 2.27 -16.63 -1.08
CA ASN A 44 2.70 -15.50 -0.26
C ASN A 44 3.58 -14.53 -1.05
N GLY A 45 4.50 -15.05 -1.88
CA GLY A 45 5.40 -14.24 -2.70
C GLY A 45 4.65 -13.43 -3.75
N THR A 46 3.65 -14.02 -4.42
CA THR A 46 2.81 -13.30 -5.38
C THR A 46 2.00 -12.19 -4.70
N ILE A 47 1.43 -12.44 -3.52
CA ILE A 47 0.71 -11.40 -2.76
C ILE A 47 1.67 -10.28 -2.34
N GLN A 48 2.85 -10.61 -1.81
CA GLN A 48 3.85 -9.61 -1.41
C GLN A 48 4.33 -8.76 -2.59
N ASN A 49 4.60 -9.39 -3.73
CA ASN A 49 5.05 -8.69 -4.93
C ASN A 49 3.94 -7.80 -5.52
N ALA A 50 2.70 -8.28 -5.53
CA ALA A 50 1.54 -7.51 -5.96
C ALA A 50 1.28 -6.32 -5.02
N VAL A 51 1.31 -6.53 -3.70
CA VAL A 51 1.16 -5.46 -2.70
C VAL A 51 2.29 -4.44 -2.83
N SER A 52 3.52 -4.88 -3.04
CA SER A 52 4.67 -3.99 -3.22
C SER A 52 4.55 -3.17 -4.51
N SER A 53 4.13 -3.79 -5.62
CA SER A 53 3.91 -3.10 -6.90
C SER A 53 2.71 -2.15 -6.85
N TRP A 54 1.66 -2.50 -6.11
CA TRP A 54 0.48 -1.64 -5.96
C TRP A 54 0.74 -0.48 -4.99
N ALA A 55 1.46 -0.73 -3.89
CA ALA A 55 1.88 0.30 -2.93
C ALA A 55 2.93 1.25 -3.53
N LEU A 56 3.88 0.73 -4.31
CA LEU A 56 4.93 1.53 -4.95
C LEU A 56 4.45 2.20 -6.25
N GLY A 57 3.55 1.57 -6.99
CA GLY A 57 2.88 2.18 -8.16
C GLY A 57 1.89 3.29 -7.78
N SER A 58 1.38 3.26 -6.55
CA SER A 58 0.60 4.34 -5.94
C SER A 58 1.41 5.24 -5.01
N ALA A 59 2.75 5.17 -5.04
CA ALA A 59 3.62 6.15 -4.41
C ALA A 59 3.49 7.50 -5.13
N LEU A 60 2.33 8.14 -4.91
CA LEU A 60 2.25 9.56 -4.71
C LEU A 60 3.51 9.94 -3.95
N LYS A 61 4.31 10.84 -4.54
CA LYS A 61 5.51 11.46 -3.96
C LYS A 61 5.21 12.19 -2.64
N ILE A 62 4.58 11.54 -1.68
CA ILE A 62 4.29 12.01 -0.33
C ILE A 62 5.28 11.28 0.53
N HIS A 63 6.17 12.06 1.14
CA HIS A 63 7.20 11.52 2.00
C HIS A 63 6.54 10.73 3.15
N PRO A 64 7.00 9.51 3.49
CA PRO A 64 6.41 8.68 4.55
C PRO A 64 6.27 9.42 5.90
N VAL A 65 7.17 10.37 6.16
CA VAL A 65 7.11 11.25 7.35
C VAL A 65 5.84 12.09 7.40
N VAL A 66 5.32 12.58 6.26
CA VAL A 66 4.08 13.39 6.24
C VAL A 66 2.89 12.55 6.68
N VAL A 67 2.82 11.31 6.21
CA VAL A 67 1.78 10.35 6.60
C VAL A 67 1.90 10.02 8.09
N LEU A 68 3.12 9.76 8.57
CA LEU A 68 3.38 9.50 9.98
C LEU A 68 2.93 10.68 10.88
N LEU A 69 3.34 11.90 10.54
CA LEU A 69 2.97 13.10 11.29
C LEU A 69 1.45 13.30 11.30
N ALA A 70 0.78 13.14 10.16
CA ALA A 70 -0.67 13.27 10.09
C ALA A 70 -1.40 12.18 10.90
N THR A 71 -0.89 10.95 10.90
CA THR A 71 -1.41 9.86 11.74
C THR A 71 -1.23 10.15 13.23
N ILE A 72 -0.09 10.69 13.64
CA ILE A 72 0.15 11.10 15.04
C ILE A 72 -0.80 12.22 15.43
N ILE A 73 -0.90 13.27 14.60
CA ILE A 73 -1.77 14.43 14.85
C ILE A 73 -3.25 13.98 14.89
N GLY A 74 -3.68 13.18 13.91
CA GLY A 74 -5.02 12.60 13.88
C GLY A 74 -5.29 11.75 15.11
N GLY A 75 -4.31 10.94 15.52
CA GLY A 75 -4.35 10.17 16.75
C GLY A 75 -4.54 11.00 18.01
N THR A 76 -3.86 12.14 18.11
CA THR A 76 -4.01 13.04 19.26
C THR A 76 -5.35 13.78 19.29
N VAL A 77 -5.93 14.13 18.13
CA VAL A 77 -7.18 14.90 18.06
C VAL A 77 -8.41 14.02 18.14
N ALA A 78 -8.40 12.87 17.45
CA ALA A 78 -9.55 11.98 17.28
C ALA A 78 -9.31 10.53 17.76
N GLY A 79 -8.22 10.28 18.48
CA GLY A 79 -7.90 8.96 19.04
C GLY A 79 -7.64 7.91 17.96
N LEU A 80 -8.05 6.67 18.22
CA LEU A 80 -7.84 5.53 17.32
C LEU A 80 -8.40 5.78 15.91
N ILE A 81 -9.58 6.43 15.83
CA ILE A 81 -10.22 6.76 14.55
C ILE A 81 -9.32 7.68 13.72
N GLY A 82 -8.72 8.70 14.34
CA GLY A 82 -7.80 9.60 13.66
C GLY A 82 -6.50 8.94 13.20
N MET A 83 -6.01 7.93 13.92
CA MET A 83 -4.85 7.15 13.47
C MET A 83 -5.17 6.32 12.23
N VAL A 84 -6.33 5.65 12.20
CA VAL A 84 -6.74 4.82 11.05
C VAL A 84 -6.98 5.68 9.82
N LEU A 85 -7.57 6.87 10.00
CA LEU A 85 -7.95 7.75 8.89
C LEU A 85 -6.84 8.72 8.45
N GLY A 86 -5.81 8.95 9.26
CA GLY A 86 -4.77 9.96 8.97
C GLY A 86 -4.08 9.76 7.62
N ALA A 87 -3.62 8.53 7.35
CA ALA A 87 -2.96 8.19 6.09
C ALA A 87 -3.84 8.38 4.84
N PRO A 88 -5.04 7.78 4.75
CA PRO A 88 -5.90 7.95 3.57
C PRO A 88 -6.39 9.39 3.38
N LEU A 89 -6.63 10.15 4.46
CA LEU A 89 -7.03 11.56 4.36
C LEU A 89 -5.94 12.41 3.71
N VAL A 90 -4.69 12.28 4.16
CA VAL A 90 -3.56 13.00 3.55
C VAL A 90 -3.40 12.63 2.08
N ALA A 91 -3.48 11.35 1.75
CA ALA A 91 -3.39 10.88 0.37
C ALA A 91 -4.48 11.49 -0.51
N ALA A 92 -5.73 11.52 -0.02
CA ALA A 92 -6.85 12.15 -0.71
C ALA A 92 -6.63 13.66 -0.91
N THR A 93 -6.25 14.39 0.14
CA THR A 93 -6.02 15.84 0.07
C THR A 93 -4.93 16.19 -0.95
N VAL A 94 -3.78 15.51 -0.88
CA VAL A 94 -2.68 15.77 -1.83
C VAL A 94 -3.10 15.43 -3.25
N ARG A 95 -3.86 14.35 -3.46
CA ARG A 95 -4.35 13.99 -4.78
C ARG A 95 -5.29 15.04 -5.34
N SER A 96 -6.23 15.54 -4.53
CA SER A 96 -7.14 16.62 -4.92
C SER A 96 -6.36 17.89 -5.29
N LEU A 97 -5.37 18.29 -4.50
CA LEU A 97 -4.56 19.47 -4.79
C LEU A 97 -3.75 19.34 -6.08
N ARG A 98 -3.25 18.15 -6.41
CA ARG A 98 -2.53 17.90 -7.67
C ARG A 98 -3.44 18.05 -8.88
N VAL A 99 -4.63 17.44 -8.83
CA VAL A 99 -5.62 17.53 -9.91
C VAL A 99 -6.01 18.99 -10.17
N LEU A 100 -6.22 19.79 -9.12
CA LEU A 100 -6.55 21.21 -9.26
C LEU A 100 -5.40 22.01 -9.90
N ARG A 101 -4.15 21.71 -9.54
CA ARG A 101 -2.97 22.37 -10.12
C ARG A 101 -2.76 22.01 -11.58
N GLU A 102 -3.02 20.77 -11.97
CA GLU A 102 -2.93 20.31 -13.35
C GLU A 102 -3.94 21.06 -14.23
N HIS A 103 -5.20 21.20 -13.79
CA HIS A 103 -6.21 21.97 -14.53
C HIS A 103 -5.87 23.47 -14.62
N ALA A 104 -5.30 24.04 -13.55
CA ALA A 104 -4.87 25.43 -13.55
C ALA A 104 -3.66 25.68 -14.47
N ALA A 105 -2.80 24.68 -14.69
CA ALA A 105 -1.66 24.76 -15.61
C ALA A 105 -2.10 24.62 -17.07
N SER A 106 -2.92 23.61 -17.39
CA SER A 106 -3.44 23.39 -18.75
C SER A 106 -4.32 24.54 -19.24
N GLY A 107 -5.04 25.22 -18.33
CA GLY A 107 -5.80 26.42 -18.67
C GLY A 107 -4.94 27.64 -19.02
N ARG A 108 -3.67 27.69 -18.59
CA ARG A 108 -2.74 28.79 -18.91
C ARG A 108 -2.09 28.58 -20.27
N GLU A 109 -1.64 27.36 -20.56
CA GLU A 109 -1.08 26.98 -21.87
C GLU A 109 -2.09 27.23 -23.00
N GLY A 110 -3.36 26.86 -22.82
CA GLY A 110 -4.39 27.10 -23.83
C GLY A 110 -4.70 28.58 -24.10
N ILE A 111 -4.43 29.47 -23.14
CA ILE A 111 -4.57 30.92 -23.34
C ILE A 111 -3.34 31.48 -24.08
N GLU A 112 -2.15 30.96 -23.80
CA GLU A 112 -0.91 31.34 -24.47
C GLU A 112 -0.90 30.90 -25.94
N ASP A 113 -1.38 29.70 -26.25
CA ASP A 113 -1.51 29.18 -27.63
C ASP A 113 -2.51 30.02 -28.45
N ALA A 114 -3.67 30.35 -27.86
CA ALA A 114 -4.67 31.18 -28.52
C ALA A 114 -4.18 32.62 -28.77
N ALA A 115 -3.35 33.15 -27.86
CA ALA A 115 -2.74 34.46 -28.03
C ALA A 115 -1.66 34.44 -29.13
N ALA A 116 -0.87 33.37 -29.23
CA ALA A 116 0.15 33.22 -30.26
C ALA A 116 -0.46 33.11 -31.67
N GLU A 117 -1.54 32.34 -31.82
CA GLU A 117 -2.26 32.15 -33.09
C GLU A 117 -2.95 33.44 -33.58
N ALA A 118 -3.38 34.32 -32.67
CA ALA A 118 -3.98 35.61 -33.01
C ALA A 118 -2.97 36.68 -33.47
N THR A 119 -1.67 36.45 -33.26
CA THR A 119 -0.59 37.40 -33.62
C THR A 119 0.28 36.97 -34.81
N GLY A 120 0.08 35.77 -35.37
CA GLY A 120 0.74 35.27 -36.57
C GLY A 120 -0.10 35.47 -37.83
#